data_AF-A0A7W4V1E5-F1
#
_entry.id   AF-A0A7W4V1E5-F1
#
_cell.length_a   1.000
_cell.length_b   1.000
_cell.length_c   1.000
_cell.angle_alpha   90.00
_cell.angle_beta   90.00
_cell.angle_gamma   90.00
#
_symmetry.space_group_name_H-M   'P 1'
#
loop_
_entity.id
_entity.type
_entity.pdbx_description
1 polymer ?
#
loop_
_entity_poly.entity_id
_entity_poly.type
_entity_poly.pdbx_seq_one_letter_code
_entity_poly.pdbx_strand_id
1 'polypeptide(L)'
;MSAPDLAPRRPLGGIVTVWIAAAIAGLVVGFFVPSDLRSAWTLVALGGAIILSFIVQLWYGQTQRFIQRTSLSILGALIVLGIISAGFRVAALIPA
;
A
#
# COMPACT_ATOMS: atom_id res chain seq x y z
N MET A 1 -3.86 35.28 -14.20
CA MET A 1 -3.12 34.63 -15.29
C MET A 1 -3.22 33.12 -15.08
N SER A 2 -3.93 32.40 -15.94
CA SER A 2 -3.98 30.94 -15.97
C SER A 2 -2.64 30.43 -16.49
N ALA A 3 -1.86 29.77 -15.62
CA ALA A 3 -0.61 29.14 -16.02
C ALA A 3 -0.88 28.11 -17.14
N PRO A 4 0.03 27.93 -18.11
CA PRO A 4 -0.10 26.91 -19.14
C PRO A 4 -0.23 25.54 -18.48
N ASP A 5 -1.25 24.78 -18.85
CA ASP A 5 -1.44 23.39 -18.42
C ASP A 5 -0.32 22.52 -19.04
N LEU A 6 0.83 22.52 -18.37
CA LEU A 6 1.97 21.68 -18.70
C LEU A 6 1.54 20.22 -18.45
N ALA A 7 1.14 19.54 -19.54
CA ALA A 7 0.89 18.11 -19.70
C ALA A 7 0.70 17.31 -18.40
N PRO A 8 -0.51 16.76 -18.09
CA PRO A 8 -0.80 16.07 -16.85
C PRO A 8 0.24 14.97 -16.53
N ARG A 9 1.23 15.29 -15.69
CA ARG A 9 2.14 14.28 -15.12
C ARG A 9 1.25 13.41 -14.25
N ARG A 10 0.93 12.21 -14.75
CA ARG A 10 -0.11 11.35 -14.18
C ARG A 10 0.09 11.18 -12.66
N PRO A 11 -0.75 11.81 -11.81
CA PRO A 11 -0.57 11.79 -10.35
C PRO A 11 -0.87 10.42 -9.72
N LEU A 12 -1.16 9.41 -10.55
CA LEU A 12 -1.49 8.04 -10.16
C LEU A 12 -0.24 7.20 -9.87
N GLY A 13 0.95 7.60 -10.37
CA GLY A 13 2.19 6.84 -10.20
C GLY A 13 2.50 6.54 -8.73
N GLY A 14 2.46 7.58 -7.88
CA GLY A 14 2.73 7.42 -6.45
C GLY A 14 1.76 6.50 -5.71
N ILE A 15 0.49 6.45 -6.13
CA ILE A 15 -0.53 5.58 -5.51
C ILE A 15 -0.19 4.12 -5.80
N VAL A 16 0.07 3.80 -7.07
CA VAL A 16 0.39 2.44 -7.51
C VAL A 16 1.70 1.95 -6.89
N THR A 17 2.70 2.82 -6.73
CA THR A 17 3.95 2.48 -6.04
C THR A 17 3.72 1.98 -4.62
N VAL A 18 2.84 2.64 -3.85
CA VAL A 18 2.51 2.22 -2.47
C VAL A 18 1.82 0.85 -2.48
N TRP A 19 0.95 0.58 -3.45
CA TRP A 19 0.27 -0.70 -3.55
C TRP A 19 1.22 -1.85 -3.87
N ILE A 20 2.16 -1.62 -4.79
CA ILE A 20 3.21 -2.60 -5.12
C ILE A 20 4.06 -2.87 -3.87
N ALA A 21 4.49 -1.83 -3.16
CA ALA A 21 5.26 -1.99 -1.93
C ALA A 21 4.49 -2.77 -0.84
N ALA A 22 3.19 -2.48 -0.67
CA ALA A 22 2.33 -3.22 0.25
C ALA A 22 2.17 -4.69 -0.16
N ALA A 23 2.05 -4.98 -1.46
CA ALA A 23 1.97 -6.34 -1.96
C ALA A 23 3.25 -7.14 -1.66
N ILE A 24 4.42 -6.54 -1.92
CA ILE A 24 5.72 -7.15 -1.63
C ILE A 24 5.84 -7.41 -0.13
N ALA A 25 5.52 -6.41 0.71
CA ALA A 25 5.58 -6.57 2.16
C ALA A 25 4.64 -7.69 2.67
N GLY A 26 3.40 -7.74 2.14
CA GLY A 26 2.44 -8.80 2.48
C GLY A 26 2.94 -10.20 2.09
N LEU A 27 3.55 -10.35 0.91
CA LEU A 27 4.13 -11.61 0.48
C LEU A 27 5.32 -12.01 1.35
N VAL A 28 6.22 -11.08 1.68
CA VAL A 28 7.35 -11.32 2.59
C VAL A 28 6.84 -11.79 3.95
N VAL A 29 5.85 -11.12 4.51
CA VAL A 29 5.24 -11.53 5.78
C VAL A 29 4.59 -12.92 5.65
N GLY A 30 3.88 -13.19 4.56
CA GLY A 30 3.23 -14.47 4.31
C GLY A 30 4.19 -15.67 4.20
N PHE A 31 5.33 -15.48 3.55
CA PHE A 31 6.31 -16.56 3.34
C PHE A 31 7.28 -16.75 4.49
N PHE A 32 7.76 -15.66 5.11
CA PHE A 32 8.86 -15.74 6.08
C PHE A 32 8.40 -15.70 7.54
N VAL A 33 7.17 -15.25 7.84
CA VAL A 33 6.70 -15.11 9.23
C VAL A 33 5.87 -16.32 9.65
N PRO A 34 6.14 -16.91 10.84
CA PRO A 34 5.32 -17.96 11.45
C PRO A 34 3.85 -17.54 11.59
N SER A 35 2.93 -18.51 11.54
CA SER A 35 1.49 -18.27 11.57
C SER A 35 1.02 -17.42 12.75
N ASP A 36 1.63 -17.61 13.92
CA ASP A 36 1.21 -17.00 15.18
C ASP A 36 1.50 -15.50 15.22
N LEU A 37 2.53 -15.05 14.50
CA LEU A 37 2.97 -13.65 14.46
C LEU A 37 2.56 -12.94 13.17
N ARG A 38 2.02 -13.66 12.18
CA ARG A 38 1.73 -13.12 10.85
C ARG A 38 0.75 -11.96 10.89
N SER A 39 -0.25 -12.00 11.78
CA SER A 39 -1.22 -10.91 11.97
C SER A 39 -0.55 -9.63 12.47
N ALA A 40 0.32 -9.72 13.48
CA ALA A 40 1.06 -8.59 14.03
C ALA A 40 1.98 -7.96 12.97
N TRP A 41 2.74 -8.78 12.23
CA TRP A 41 3.63 -8.29 11.17
C TRP A 41 2.88 -7.72 9.97
N THR A 42 1.66 -8.19 9.69
CA THR A 42 0.80 -7.59 8.66
C THR A 42 0.36 -6.17 9.05
N LEU A 43 0.08 -5.92 10.34
CA LEU A 43 -0.20 -4.58 10.85
C LEU A 43 1.03 -3.67 10.82
N VAL A 44 2.22 -4.22 11.09
CA VAL A 44 3.49 -3.49 10.92
C VAL A 44 3.69 -3.10 9.45
N ALA A 45 3.43 -4.01 8.51
CA ALA A 45 3.49 -3.72 7.08
C ALA A 45 2.50 -2.62 6.67
N LEU A 46 1.28 -2.63 7.24
CA LEU A 46 0.30 -1.57 7.02
C LEU A 46 0.78 -0.22 7.55
N GLY A 47 1.35 -0.18 8.76
CA GLY A 47 1.96 1.02 9.33
C GLY A 47 3.08 1.58 8.45
N GLY A 48 3.95 0.69 7.94
CA GLY A 48 5.00 1.04 6.98
C GLY A 48 4.43 1.59 5.66
N ALA A 49 3.36 1.00 5.14
CA ALA A 49 2.69 1.47 3.93
C ALA A 49 2.03 2.86 4.11
N ILE A 50 1.50 3.15 5.29
CA ILE A 50 0.99 4.49 5.63
C ILE A 50 2.13 5.51 5.58
N ILE A 51 3.24 5.24 6.25
CA ILE A 51 4.41 6.14 6.25
C ILE A 51 4.95 6.34 4.83
N LEU A 52 5.08 5.24 4.06
CA LEU A 52 5.52 5.28 2.67
C LEU A 52 4.58 6.12 1.80
N SER A 53 3.27 6.02 2.02
CA SER A 53 2.27 6.85 1.34
C SER A 53 2.54 8.33 1.56
N PHE A 54 2.80 8.76 2.80
CA PHE A 54 3.17 10.14 3.09
C PHE A 54 4.46 10.54 2.37
N ILE A 55 5.53 9.73 2.45
CA ILE A 55 6.82 10.02 1.79
C ILE A 55 6.63 10.21 0.28
N VAL A 56 5.97 9.25 -0.38
CA VAL A 56 5.78 9.26 -1.83
C VAL A 56 4.92 10.45 -2.25
N GLN A 57 3.82 10.72 -1.53
CA GLN A 57 2.92 11.83 -1.88
C GLN A 57 3.55 13.21 -1.61
N LEU A 58 4.40 13.34 -0.59
CA LEU A 58 5.16 14.56 -0.32
C LEU A 58 6.23 14.83 -1.38
N TRP A 59 6.91 13.79 -1.88
CA TRP A 59 7.92 13.92 -2.94
C TRP A 59 7.34 14.53 -4.22
N TYR A 60 6.09 14.22 -4.56
CA TYR A 60 5.42 14.76 -5.75
C TYR A 60 5.05 16.26 -5.64
N GLY A 61 5.14 16.88 -4.45
CA GLY A 61 5.11 18.34 -4.28
C GLY A 61 3.81 19.07 -4.65
N GLN A 62 2.73 18.36 -4.97
CA GLN A 62 1.44 18.97 -5.33
C GLN A 62 0.47 18.94 -4.15
N THR A 63 0.14 20.11 -3.61
CA THR A 63 -0.84 20.26 -2.51
C THR A 63 -2.28 19.94 -2.93
N GLN A 64 -2.63 20.10 -4.22
CA GLN A 64 -3.95 19.71 -4.71
C GLN A 64 -4.18 18.20 -4.57
N ARG A 65 -5.29 17.83 -3.92
CA ARG A 65 -5.75 16.44 -3.71
C ARG A 65 -4.78 15.55 -2.92
N PHE A 66 -3.86 16.11 -2.14
CA PHE A 66 -2.92 15.36 -1.30
C PHE A 66 -3.64 14.35 -0.38
N ILE A 67 -4.64 14.82 0.37
CA ILE A 67 -5.41 13.97 1.29
C ILE A 67 -6.11 12.84 0.51
N GLN A 68 -6.76 13.16 -0.61
CA GLN A 68 -7.47 12.16 -1.41
C GLN A 68 -6.52 11.08 -1.97
N ARG A 69 -5.35 11.46 -2.50
CA ARG A 69 -4.35 10.49 -3.00
C ARG A 69 -3.73 9.66 -1.88
N THR A 70 -3.45 10.29 -0.74
CA THR A 70 -2.88 9.62 0.44
C THR A 70 -3.88 8.62 1.02
N SER A 71 -5.14 9.03 1.21
CA SER A 71 -6.22 8.14 1.64
C SER A 71 -6.44 6.99 0.66
N LEU A 72 -6.42 7.25 -0.66
CA LEU A 72 -6.56 6.19 -1.68
C LEU A 72 -5.38 5.20 -1.67
N SER A 73 -4.17 5.70 -1.41
CA SER A 73 -2.97 4.87 -1.29
C SER A 73 -3.05 3.97 -0.05
N ILE A 74 -3.46 4.53 1.09
CA ILE A 74 -3.62 3.79 2.35
C ILE A 74 -4.75 2.76 2.23
N LEU A 75 -5.90 3.13 1.66
CA LEU A 75 -7.02 2.21 1.44
C LEU A 75 -6.61 1.06 0.52
N GLY A 76 -5.90 1.35 -0.58
CA GLY A 76 -5.42 0.30 -1.46
C GLY A 76 -4.37 -0.61 -0.80
N ALA A 77 -3.46 -0.05 0.00
CA ALA A 77 -2.52 -0.87 0.79
C ALA A 77 -3.25 -1.79 1.78
N LEU A 78 -4.29 -1.28 2.46
CA LEU A 78 -5.13 -2.06 3.36
C LEU A 78 -5.84 -3.20 2.62
N ILE A 79 -6.41 -2.92 1.44
CA ILE A 79 -7.07 -3.93 0.60
C ILE A 79 -6.06 -4.99 0.14
N VAL A 80 -4.90 -4.58 -0.36
CA VAL A 80 -3.85 -5.50 -0.84
C VAL A 80 -3.37 -6.41 0.28
N LEU A 81 -3.02 -5.85 1.43
CA LEU A 81 -2.58 -6.64 2.59
C LEU A 81 -3.69 -7.55 3.11
N GLY A 82 -4.94 -7.06 3.13
CA GLY A 82 -6.11 -7.84 3.51
C GLY A 82 -6.34 -9.06 2.61
N ILE A 83 -6.26 -8.88 1.29
CA ILE A 83 -6.41 -9.96 0.30
C ILE A 83 -5.29 -10.99 0.46
N ILE A 84 -4.04 -10.54 0.57
CA ILE A 84 -2.89 -11.45 0.73
C ILE A 84 -3.02 -12.24 2.04
N SER A 85 -3.33 -11.55 3.15
CA SER A 85 -3.52 -12.18 4.45
C SER A 85 -4.66 -13.20 4.44
N ALA A 86 -5.81 -12.86 3.84
CA ALA A 86 -6.93 -13.77 3.66
C ALA A 86 -6.54 -15.01 2.84
N GLY A 87 -5.80 -14.83 1.73
CA GLY A 87 -5.31 -15.92 0.90
C GLY A 87 -4.45 -16.92 1.68
N PHE A 88 -3.50 -16.44 2.47
CA PHE A 88 -2.68 -17.30 3.33
C PHE A 88 -3.50 -18.03 4.41
N ARG A 89 -4.51 -17.38 4.98
CA ARG A 89 -5.38 -18.01 5.98
C ARG A 89 -6.25 -19.11 5.33
N VAL A 90 -6.81 -18.85 4.15
CA VAL A 90 -7.57 -19.84 3.38
C VAL A 90 -6.69 -21.02 2.97
N ALA A 91 -5.48 -20.77 2.49
CA ALA A 91 -4.53 -21.84 2.14
C ALA A 91 -4.21 -22.74 3.35
N ALA A 92 -4.15 -22.18 4.56
CA ALA A 92 -3.92 -22.96 5.78
C ALA A 92 -5.10 -23.85 6.20
N LEU A 93 -6.31 -23.63 5.67
CA LEU A 93 -7.48 -24.46 5.93
C LEU A 93 -7.56 -25.70 5.03
N ILE A 94 -6.79 -25.74 3.94
CA ILE A 94 -6.78 -26.87 2.99
C ILE A 94 -5.66 -27.81 3.44
N PRO A 95 -5.97 -29.00 4.00
CA PRO A 95 -4.96 -30.01 4.27
C PRO A 95 -4.34 -30.48 2.95
N ALA A 96 -3.01 -30.58 2.93
CA ALA A 96 -2.23 -31.04 1.78
C ALA A 96 -2.42 -32.53 1.48
#